data_AF-A0A918Q3Y7-F1
#
_entry.id   AF-A0A918Q3Y7-F1
#
_cell.length_a   1.000
_cell.length_b   1.000
_cell.length_c   1.000
_cell.angle_alpha   90.00
_cell.angle_beta   90.00
_cell.angle_gamma   90.00
#
_symmetry.space_group_name_H-M   'P 1'
#
loop_
_entity.id
_entity.type
_entity.pdbx_description
1 polymer ?
#
loop_
_entity_poly.entity_id
_entity_poly.type
_entity_poly.pdbx_seq_one_letter_code
_entity_poly.pdbx_strand_id
1 'polypeptide(L)'
;MGIISTILNFFGSSGKSKNDHGKLTPEMEEILASSVEAFKNRPIYKELTEQIIDSTSDENLLQVIFDNLSEKQPTDYEKEYETVMSWNKSRKSIYMIWVLEAEVNNGGYNQFYLNPDGQFYKHLPEALKLVGASKFANLTEKANKTFESEYEKITKHQDGTLEGFSKSYDENPLNDFDTEFYELYKTENLQQIQVDFIRKNKKEFID
;
A
#
# COMPACT_ATOMS: atom_id res chain seq x y z
N MET A 1 15.82 -1.05 8.00
CA MET A 1 14.81 -1.39 6.98
C MET A 1 13.45 -1.40 7.62
N GLY A 2 12.53 -0.57 7.14
CA GLY A 2 11.14 -0.59 7.58
C GLY A 2 10.51 -1.93 7.19
N ILE A 3 9.54 -2.42 7.97
CA ILE A 3 8.94 -3.75 7.75
C ILE A 3 8.34 -3.90 6.37
N ILE A 4 7.75 -2.83 5.83
CA ILE A 4 7.24 -2.80 4.46
C ILE A 4 8.40 -2.99 3.48
N SER A 5 9.50 -2.22 3.59
CA SER A 5 10.68 -2.38 2.71
C SER A 5 11.31 -3.77 2.82
N THR A 6 11.30 -4.39 4.00
CA THR A 6 11.81 -5.76 4.20
C THR A 6 10.92 -6.80 3.50
N ILE A 7 9.59 -6.71 3.65
CA ILE A 7 8.63 -7.61 2.98
C ILE A 7 8.68 -7.41 1.46
N LEU A 8 8.73 -6.16 0.99
CA LEU A 8 8.87 -5.82 -0.43
C LEU A 8 10.13 -6.38 -1.06
N ASN A 9 11.27 -6.32 -0.36
CA ASN A 9 12.53 -6.87 -0.86
C ASN A 9 12.48 -8.42 -0.96
N PHE A 10 11.76 -9.09 -0.06
CA PHE A 10 11.61 -10.54 -0.09
C PHE A 10 10.66 -11.04 -1.20
N PHE A 11 9.57 -10.34 -1.50
CA PHE A 11 8.58 -10.79 -2.50
C PHE A 11 8.70 -10.11 -3.87
N GLY A 12 9.20 -8.87 -3.95
CA GLY A 12 9.41 -8.10 -5.18
C GLY A 12 10.58 -8.57 -6.06
N SER A 13 11.38 -9.52 -5.57
CA SER A 13 12.50 -10.11 -6.32
C SER A 13 12.08 -11.27 -7.25
N SER A 14 10.79 -11.63 -7.30
CA SER A 14 10.28 -12.82 -8.00
C SER A 14 10.05 -12.63 -9.51
N GLY A 15 10.99 -11.97 -10.19
CA GLY A 15 11.15 -12.02 -11.64
C GLY A 15 11.87 -13.28 -12.15
N LYS A 16 11.94 -14.37 -11.37
CA LYS A 16 12.67 -15.60 -11.74
C LYS A 16 11.81 -16.85 -11.58
N SER A 17 11.56 -17.47 -12.73
CA SER A 17 11.09 -18.83 -13.03
C SER A 17 10.39 -19.63 -11.93
N LYS A 18 9.16 -20.05 -12.25
CA LYS A 18 8.51 -21.27 -11.76
C LYS A 18 9.53 -22.43 -11.70
N ASN A 19 10.03 -22.78 -10.50
CA ASN A 19 10.58 -24.09 -10.09
C ASN A 19 11.54 -24.04 -8.88
N ASP A 20 11.33 -23.15 -7.91
CA ASP A 20 11.92 -23.36 -6.59
C ASP A 20 10.92 -22.90 -5.54
N HIS A 21 10.39 -23.84 -4.76
CA HIS A 21 9.76 -23.49 -3.48
C HIS A 21 10.89 -23.05 -2.55
N GLY A 22 11.34 -21.81 -2.75
CA GLY A 22 12.53 -21.24 -2.12
C GLY A 22 12.39 -21.26 -0.60
N LYS A 23 13.07 -22.19 0.05
CA LYS A 23 13.25 -22.15 1.49
C LYS A 23 14.05 -20.89 1.83
N LEU A 24 13.55 -20.12 2.80
CA LEU A 24 14.30 -19.03 3.41
C LEU A 24 15.62 -19.60 3.98
N THR A 25 16.72 -18.86 3.83
CA THR A 25 17.95 -19.22 4.53
C THR A 25 17.78 -18.93 6.02
N PRO A 26 18.54 -19.57 6.93
CA PRO A 26 18.48 -19.25 8.36
C PRO A 26 18.68 -17.76 8.66
N GLU A 27 19.52 -17.07 7.88
CA GLU A 27 19.73 -15.61 7.98
C GLU A 27 18.47 -14.83 7.58
N MET A 28 17.79 -15.23 6.50
CA MET A 28 16.53 -14.61 6.07
C MET A 28 15.40 -14.86 7.09
N GLU A 29 15.36 -16.05 7.69
CA GLU A 29 14.42 -16.38 8.77
C GLU A 29 14.67 -15.53 10.01
N GLU A 30 15.92 -15.33 10.40
CA GLU A 30 16.30 -14.47 11.52
C GLU A 30 15.93 -13.01 11.27
N ILE A 31 16.25 -12.47 10.09
CA ILE A 31 15.89 -11.10 9.69
C ILE A 31 14.36 -10.92 9.68
N LEU A 32 13.62 -11.91 9.17
CA LEU A 32 12.17 -11.86 9.16
C LEU A 32 11.61 -11.88 10.58
N ALA A 33 12.10 -12.77 11.44
CA ALA A 33 11.68 -12.87 12.84
C ALA A 33 11.96 -11.57 13.60
N SER A 34 13.17 -10.99 13.44
CA SER A 34 13.52 -9.71 14.07
C SER A 34 12.66 -8.55 13.55
N SER A 35 12.33 -8.56 12.25
CA SER A 35 11.48 -7.52 11.65
C SER A 35 10.04 -7.60 12.17
N VAL A 36 9.48 -8.81 12.27
CA VAL A 36 8.14 -9.03 12.83
C VAL A 36 8.10 -8.61 14.30
N GLU A 37 9.14 -8.95 15.08
CA GLU A 37 9.22 -8.56 16.49
C GLU A 37 9.35 -7.04 16.65
N ALA A 38 10.18 -6.38 15.82
CA ALA A 38 10.28 -4.93 15.79
C ALA A 38 8.94 -4.27 15.43
N PHE A 39 8.20 -4.81 14.45
CA PHE A 39 6.86 -4.31 14.10
C PHE A 39 5.90 -4.40 15.28
N LYS A 40 5.82 -5.56 15.95
CA LYS A 40 4.91 -5.77 17.07
C LYS A 40 5.19 -4.84 18.25
N ASN A 41 6.46 -4.52 18.49
CA ASN A 41 6.89 -3.67 19.61
C ASN A 41 7.07 -2.19 19.24
N ARG A 42 6.72 -1.79 18.01
CA ARG A 42 6.84 -0.39 17.57
C ARG A 42 5.90 0.51 18.39
N PRO A 43 6.29 1.77 18.66
CA PRO A 43 5.40 2.71 19.31
C PRO A 43 4.22 3.08 18.41
N ILE A 44 3.01 3.04 18.98
CA ILE A 44 1.79 3.53 18.33
C ILE A 44 1.40 4.85 18.99
N TYR A 45 1.45 5.93 18.23
CA TYR A 45 1.14 7.28 18.72
C TYR A 45 -0.31 7.64 18.41
N LYS A 46 -1.16 7.73 19.44
CA LYS A 46 -2.57 8.15 19.29
C LYS A 46 -2.69 9.62 18.90
N GLU A 47 -1.80 10.45 19.44
CA GLU A 47 -1.64 11.87 19.11
C GLU A 47 -0.28 12.06 18.43
N LEU A 48 -0.27 12.68 17.24
CA LEU A 48 0.95 13.03 16.54
C LEU A 48 1.36 14.47 16.85
N THR A 49 2.62 14.66 17.23
CA THR A 49 3.22 15.98 17.43
C THR A 49 4.33 16.23 16.41
N GLU A 50 4.68 17.49 16.20
CA GLU A 50 5.78 17.86 15.31
C GLU A 50 7.11 17.25 15.76
N GLN A 51 7.34 17.16 17.08
CA GLN A 51 8.53 16.53 17.65
C GLN A 51 8.59 15.03 17.34
N ILE A 52 7.45 14.31 17.39
CA ILE A 52 7.41 12.89 17.01
C ILE A 52 7.79 12.74 15.54
N ILE A 53 7.21 13.56 14.66
CA ILE A 53 7.56 13.54 13.23
C ILE A 53 9.06 13.80 13.08
N ASP A 54 9.59 14.91 13.60
CA ASP A 54 10.99 15.32 13.43
C ASP A 54 12.02 14.32 13.98
N SER A 55 11.70 13.62 15.07
CA SER A 55 12.59 12.63 15.68
C SER A 55 12.49 11.24 15.08
N THR A 56 11.40 10.93 14.37
CA THR A 56 11.23 9.63 13.69
C THR A 56 12.15 9.57 12.48
N SER A 57 12.81 8.43 12.22
CA SER A 57 13.60 8.25 11.00
C SER A 57 12.70 8.14 9.76
N ASP A 58 13.19 8.54 8.59
CA ASP A 58 12.43 8.45 7.34
C ASP A 58 11.89 7.04 7.06
N GLU A 59 12.71 6.04 7.37
CA GLU A 59 12.38 4.62 7.22
C GLU A 59 11.18 4.16 8.07
N ASN A 60 10.91 4.84 9.19
CA ASN A 60 9.79 4.52 10.08
C ASN A 60 8.64 5.53 9.98
N LEU A 61 8.87 6.70 9.38
CA LEU A 61 7.92 7.80 9.41
C LEU A 61 6.59 7.42 8.77
N LEU A 62 6.62 6.76 7.62
CA LEU A 62 5.40 6.38 6.93
C LEU A 62 4.55 5.41 7.78
N GLN A 63 5.19 4.44 8.45
CA GLN A 63 4.49 3.53 9.35
C GLN A 63 3.92 4.27 10.56
N VAL A 64 4.66 5.21 11.16
CA VAL A 64 4.18 6.02 12.29
C VAL A 64 2.95 6.86 11.92
N ILE A 65 2.93 7.46 10.72
CA ILE A 65 1.76 8.20 10.22
C ILE A 65 0.59 7.23 9.99
N PHE A 66 0.83 6.09 9.35
CA PHE A 66 -0.23 5.11 9.09
C PHE A 66 -0.84 4.54 10.36
N ASP A 67 -0.02 4.22 11.38
CA ASP A 67 -0.47 3.74 12.67
C ASP A 67 -1.37 4.76 13.37
N ASN A 68 -0.95 6.03 13.38
CA ASN A 68 -1.76 7.10 13.96
C ASN A 68 -3.11 7.29 13.25
N LEU A 69 -3.14 7.20 11.92
CA LEU A 69 -4.38 7.29 11.15
C LEU A 69 -5.27 6.06 11.37
N SER A 70 -4.67 4.88 11.54
CA SER A 70 -5.39 3.65 11.86
C SER A 70 -6.02 3.70 13.25
N GLU A 71 -5.38 4.32 14.24
CA GLU A 71 -5.98 4.56 15.57
C GLU A 71 -7.19 5.49 15.53
N LYS A 72 -7.35 6.28 14.45
CA LYS A 72 -8.49 7.17 14.24
C LYS A 72 -9.64 6.50 13.50
N GLN A 73 -9.46 5.26 13.02
CA GLN A 73 -10.52 4.51 12.37
C GLN A 73 -11.54 3.99 13.38
N PRO A 74 -12.81 3.87 12.99
CA PRO A 74 -13.84 3.24 13.82
C PRO A 74 -13.60 1.73 13.90
N THR A 75 -14.10 1.11 14.98
CA THR A 75 -14.14 -0.37 15.07
C THR A 75 -15.07 -0.99 14.02
N ASP A 76 -16.03 -0.21 13.53
CA ASP A 76 -16.95 -0.59 12.47
C ASP A 76 -16.32 -0.30 11.09
N TYR A 77 -15.80 -1.34 10.45
CA TYR A 77 -15.09 -1.25 9.17
C TYR A 77 -15.96 -0.69 8.03
N GLU A 78 -17.29 -0.78 8.11
CA GLU A 78 -18.17 -0.20 7.09
C GLU A 78 -18.09 1.34 7.05
N LYS A 79 -17.56 1.96 8.11
CA LYS A 79 -17.37 3.41 8.25
C LYS A 79 -15.98 3.90 7.89
N GLU A 80 -15.11 3.01 7.42
CA GLU A 80 -13.74 3.38 7.03
C GLU A 80 -13.75 4.46 5.96
N TYR A 81 -14.52 4.28 4.87
CA TYR A 81 -14.61 5.25 3.78
C TYR A 81 -15.02 6.64 4.28
N GLU A 82 -16.12 6.72 5.04
CA GLU A 82 -16.62 7.99 5.58
C GLU A 82 -15.55 8.66 6.46
N THR A 83 -14.89 7.87 7.30
CA THR A 83 -13.84 8.35 8.20
C THR A 83 -12.64 8.91 7.45
N VAL A 84 -12.08 8.13 6.51
CA VAL A 84 -10.94 8.56 5.68
C VAL A 84 -11.29 9.81 4.88
N MET A 85 -12.50 9.86 4.31
CA MET A 85 -12.94 11.00 3.50
C MET A 85 -13.20 12.27 4.32
N SER A 86 -13.42 12.15 5.64
CA SER A 86 -13.55 13.28 6.57
C SER A 86 -12.22 13.96 6.90
N TRP A 87 -11.08 13.28 6.72
CA TRP A 87 -9.77 13.83 7.03
C TRP A 87 -9.36 14.93 6.04
N ASN A 88 -8.39 15.76 6.45
CA ASN A 88 -7.76 16.70 5.53
C ASN A 88 -7.10 15.96 4.35
N LYS A 89 -6.84 16.70 3.26
CA LYS A 89 -6.33 16.12 2.01
C LYS A 89 -5.02 15.36 2.18
N SER A 90 -4.13 15.84 3.03
CA SER A 90 -2.81 15.23 3.26
C SER A 90 -2.93 13.88 3.96
N ARG A 91 -3.69 13.81 5.06
CA ARG A 91 -3.91 12.59 5.85
C ARG A 91 -4.55 11.48 5.01
N LYS A 92 -5.67 11.78 4.33
CA LYS A 92 -6.33 10.78 3.50
C LYS A 92 -5.48 10.34 2.31
N SER A 93 -4.69 11.24 1.71
CA SER A 93 -3.82 10.86 0.59
C SER A 93 -2.73 9.88 1.02
N ILE A 94 -2.05 10.13 2.14
CA ILE A 94 -1.05 9.19 2.67
C ILE A 94 -1.68 7.85 3.03
N TYR A 95 -2.84 7.86 3.68
CA TYR A 95 -3.55 6.61 4.03
C TYR A 95 -3.89 5.77 2.80
N MET A 96 -4.57 6.37 1.81
CA MET A 96 -4.98 5.65 0.61
C MET A 96 -3.79 5.14 -0.19
N ILE A 97 -2.70 5.92 -0.31
CA ILE A 97 -1.50 5.49 -1.03
C ILE A 97 -0.82 4.32 -0.31
N TRP A 98 -0.75 4.36 1.02
CA TRP A 98 -0.24 3.25 1.82
C TRP A 98 -1.05 1.97 1.58
N VAL A 99 -2.38 2.07 1.60
CA VAL A 99 -3.29 0.94 1.36
C VAL A 99 -3.11 0.38 -0.06
N LEU A 100 -3.02 1.25 -1.08
CA LEU A 100 -2.72 0.83 -2.45
C LEU A 100 -1.40 0.04 -2.51
N GLU A 101 -0.34 0.59 -1.92
CA GLU A 101 0.98 -0.05 -1.91
C GLU A 101 0.94 -1.39 -1.18
N ALA A 102 0.26 -1.48 -0.04
CA ALA A 102 0.12 -2.73 0.71
C ALA A 102 -0.60 -3.82 -0.10
N GLU A 103 -1.74 -3.48 -0.71
CA GLU A 103 -2.54 -4.44 -1.49
C GLU A 103 -1.83 -4.88 -2.77
N VAL A 104 -1.27 -3.95 -3.54
CA VAL A 104 -0.56 -4.27 -4.78
C VAL A 104 0.65 -5.15 -4.51
N ASN A 105 1.40 -4.91 -3.44
CA ASN A 105 2.54 -5.74 -3.11
C ASN A 105 2.17 -7.11 -2.50
N ASN A 106 0.95 -7.27 -2.01
CA ASN A 106 0.47 -8.53 -1.46
C ASN A 106 -0.17 -9.43 -2.53
N GLY A 107 -0.95 -8.85 -3.45
CA GLY A 107 -1.65 -9.61 -4.50
C GLY A 107 -1.99 -8.80 -5.76
N GLY A 108 -1.25 -7.73 -6.03
CA GLY A 108 -1.44 -6.90 -7.22
C GLY A 108 -2.68 -6.02 -7.17
N TYR A 109 -2.91 -5.30 -8.27
CA TYR A 109 -4.12 -4.51 -8.50
C TYR A 109 -5.37 -5.39 -8.44
N ASN A 110 -5.30 -6.67 -8.84
CA ASN A 110 -6.42 -7.59 -8.68
C ASN A 110 -6.87 -7.69 -7.21
N GLN A 111 -5.93 -7.89 -6.28
CA GLN A 111 -6.27 -7.92 -4.87
C GLN A 111 -6.79 -6.56 -4.39
N PHE A 112 -6.13 -5.46 -4.76
CA PHE A 112 -6.58 -4.11 -4.40
C PHE A 112 -8.04 -3.84 -4.78
N TYR A 113 -8.45 -4.12 -6.02
CA TYR A 113 -9.82 -3.84 -6.46
C TYR A 113 -10.88 -4.78 -5.87
N LEU A 114 -10.52 -6.03 -5.57
CA LEU A 114 -11.47 -7.03 -5.09
C LEU A 114 -11.63 -7.02 -3.56
N ASN A 115 -10.68 -6.44 -2.84
CA ASN A 115 -10.75 -6.20 -1.41
C ASN A 115 -11.53 -4.90 -1.08
N PRO A 116 -12.06 -4.75 0.16
CA PRO A 116 -12.75 -3.54 0.58
C PRO A 116 -11.95 -2.25 0.35
N ASP A 117 -10.62 -2.33 0.46
CA ASP A 117 -9.67 -1.24 0.17
C ASP A 117 -9.84 -0.62 -1.22
N GLY A 118 -10.32 -1.41 -2.17
CA GLY A 118 -10.65 -0.96 -3.52
C GLY A 118 -11.62 0.21 -3.55
N GLN A 119 -12.40 0.45 -2.48
CA GLN A 119 -13.31 1.59 -2.32
C GLN A 119 -12.66 2.96 -2.58
N PHE A 120 -11.34 3.08 -2.41
CA PHE A 120 -10.60 4.34 -2.62
C PHE A 120 -10.17 4.59 -4.06
N TYR A 121 -10.40 3.67 -4.99
CA TYR A 121 -9.75 3.68 -6.31
C TYR A 121 -9.91 5.01 -7.07
N LYS A 122 -11.09 5.62 -7.03
CA LYS A 122 -11.36 6.88 -7.75
C LYS A 122 -10.58 8.08 -7.22
N HIS A 123 -10.16 8.05 -5.95
CA HIS A 123 -9.44 9.15 -5.30
C HIS A 123 -7.92 9.02 -5.44
N LEU A 124 -7.41 7.80 -5.67
CA LEU A 124 -5.98 7.51 -5.70
C LEU A 124 -5.18 8.32 -6.73
N PRO A 125 -5.65 8.55 -7.98
CA PRO A 125 -4.89 9.37 -8.93
C PRO A 125 -4.70 10.82 -8.45
N GLU A 126 -5.68 11.42 -7.78
CA GLU A 126 -5.54 12.77 -7.20
C GLU A 126 -4.60 12.74 -5.99
N ALA A 127 -4.74 11.75 -5.10
CA ALA A 127 -3.86 11.58 -3.94
C ALA A 127 -2.39 11.42 -4.34
N LEU A 128 -2.11 10.55 -5.33
CA LEU A 128 -0.76 10.34 -5.86
C LEU A 128 -0.19 11.61 -6.50
N LYS A 129 -1.01 12.37 -7.25
CA LYS A 129 -0.60 13.67 -7.80
C LYS A 129 -0.30 14.69 -6.69
N LEU A 130 -1.09 14.70 -5.62
CA LEU A 130 -0.90 15.62 -4.48
C LEU A 130 0.47 15.43 -3.83
N VAL A 131 0.91 14.18 -3.62
CA VAL A 131 2.23 13.90 -3.02
C VAL A 131 3.38 14.04 -4.02
N GLY A 132 3.09 14.24 -5.31
CA GLY A 132 4.08 14.39 -6.38
C GLY A 132 4.42 13.10 -7.14
N ALA A 133 3.76 11.97 -6.84
CA ALA A 133 3.96 10.67 -7.48
C ALA A 133 3.23 10.55 -8.83
N SER A 134 3.58 11.42 -9.78
CA SER A 134 2.83 11.56 -11.05
C SER A 134 2.84 10.29 -11.92
N LYS A 135 3.91 9.50 -11.92
CA LYS A 135 3.96 8.24 -12.70
C LYS A 135 3.03 7.18 -12.12
N PHE A 136 3.08 6.99 -10.80
CA PHE A 136 2.15 6.11 -10.08
C PHE A 136 0.71 6.58 -10.28
N ALA A 137 0.44 7.89 -10.27
CA ALA A 137 -0.90 8.42 -10.54
C ALA A 137 -1.42 8.03 -11.92
N ASN A 138 -0.58 8.15 -12.96
CA ASN A 138 -0.94 7.76 -14.32
C ASN A 138 -1.16 6.25 -14.46
N LEU A 139 -0.33 5.45 -13.78
CA LEU A 139 -0.50 3.99 -13.74
C LEU A 139 -1.84 3.61 -13.09
N THR A 140 -2.12 4.12 -11.89
CA THR A 140 -3.37 3.85 -11.19
C THR A 140 -4.58 4.35 -11.96
N GLU A 141 -4.48 5.46 -12.69
CA GLU A 141 -5.57 5.93 -13.56
C GLU A 141 -5.86 4.96 -14.72
N LYS A 142 -4.82 4.34 -15.32
CA LYS A 142 -4.98 3.30 -16.34
C LYS A 142 -5.58 2.02 -15.75
N ALA A 143 -5.12 1.60 -14.57
CA ALA A 143 -5.67 0.45 -13.86
C ALA A 143 -7.15 0.66 -13.52
N ASN A 144 -7.52 1.85 -13.04
CA ASN A 144 -8.92 2.20 -12.74
C ASN A 144 -9.82 2.11 -13.97
N LYS A 145 -9.38 2.69 -15.09
CA LYS A 145 -10.12 2.64 -16.36
C LYS A 145 -10.31 1.21 -16.84
N THR A 146 -9.28 0.38 -16.69
CA THR A 146 -9.34 -1.05 -17.07
C THR A 146 -10.27 -1.83 -16.14
N PHE A 147 -10.21 -1.58 -14.84
CA PHE A 147 -11.14 -2.17 -13.87
C PHE A 147 -12.59 -1.83 -14.21
N GLU A 148 -12.89 -0.57 -14.53
CA GLU A 148 -14.23 -0.14 -14.90
C GLU A 148 -14.69 -0.73 -16.24
N SER A 149 -13.83 -0.77 -17.26
CA SER A 149 -14.20 -1.26 -18.60
C SER A 149 -14.29 -2.79 -18.71
N GLU A 150 -13.48 -3.51 -17.93
CA GLU A 150 -13.38 -4.97 -17.94
C GLU A 150 -13.97 -5.59 -16.66
N TYR A 151 -14.85 -4.86 -15.95
CA TYR A 151 -15.39 -5.24 -14.64
C TYR A 151 -15.97 -6.67 -14.63
N GLU A 152 -16.79 -7.02 -15.62
CA GLU A 152 -17.38 -8.36 -15.71
C GLU A 152 -16.34 -9.46 -15.88
N LYS A 153 -15.25 -9.18 -16.61
CA LYS A 153 -14.16 -10.12 -16.82
C LYS A 153 -13.35 -10.31 -15.53
N ILE A 154 -13.02 -9.20 -14.85
CA ILE A 154 -12.22 -9.20 -13.62
C ILE A 154 -12.97 -9.87 -12.47
N THR A 155 -14.28 -9.60 -12.33
CA THR A 155 -15.11 -10.11 -11.23
C THR A 155 -15.77 -11.46 -11.54
N LYS A 156 -15.54 -12.04 -12.72
CA LYS A 156 -16.14 -13.30 -13.19
C LYS A 156 -16.02 -14.45 -12.20
N HIS A 157 -14.91 -14.50 -11.46
CA HIS A 157 -14.58 -15.56 -10.51
C HIS A 157 -14.73 -15.10 -9.05
N GLN A 158 -15.27 -13.91 -8.79
CA GLN A 158 -15.46 -13.37 -7.45
C GLN A 158 -16.71 -13.98 -6.80
N ASP A 159 -16.58 -15.21 -6.32
CA ASP A 159 -17.64 -15.98 -5.65
C ASP A 159 -17.46 -16.07 -4.12
N GLY A 160 -16.44 -15.38 -3.57
CA GLY A 160 -16.09 -15.41 -2.15
C GLY A 160 -15.29 -16.64 -1.72
N THR A 161 -14.93 -17.55 -2.64
CA THR A 161 -14.10 -18.72 -2.35
C THR A 161 -12.64 -18.46 -2.67
N LEU A 162 -11.75 -19.21 -2.01
CA LEU A 162 -10.31 -19.18 -2.31
C LEU A 162 -10.01 -19.66 -3.74
N GLU A 163 -10.81 -20.60 -4.25
CA GLU A 163 -10.67 -21.10 -5.63
C GLU A 163 -11.04 -20.01 -6.64
N GLY A 164 -12.16 -19.32 -6.42
CA GLY A 164 -12.58 -18.18 -7.24
C GLY A 164 -11.55 -17.05 -7.22
N PHE A 165 -11.05 -16.69 -6.04
CA PHE A 165 -9.96 -15.72 -5.90
C PHE A 165 -8.70 -16.15 -6.65
N SER A 166 -8.27 -17.42 -6.52
CA SER A 166 -7.09 -17.91 -7.25
C SER A 166 -7.29 -17.87 -8.76
N LYS A 167 -8.49 -18.24 -9.26
CA LYS A 167 -8.86 -18.17 -10.67
C LYS A 167 -8.99 -16.74 -11.20
N SER A 168 -9.26 -15.76 -10.32
CA SER A 168 -9.38 -14.35 -10.74
C SER A 168 -8.09 -13.79 -11.34
N TYR A 169 -6.93 -14.43 -11.11
CA TYR A 169 -5.67 -14.03 -11.72
C TYR A 169 -5.48 -14.55 -13.16
N ASP A 170 -6.25 -15.56 -13.59
CA ASP A 170 -6.13 -16.14 -14.92
C ASP A 170 -6.61 -15.16 -15.99
N GLU A 171 -5.72 -14.81 -16.92
CA GLU A 171 -5.99 -13.86 -18.02
C GLU A 171 -6.55 -12.50 -17.56
N ASN A 172 -6.24 -12.10 -16.32
CA ASN A 172 -6.70 -10.86 -15.74
C ASN A 172 -6.00 -9.66 -16.39
N PRO A 173 -6.75 -8.70 -16.97
CA PRO A 173 -6.16 -7.53 -17.63
C PRO A 173 -5.40 -6.60 -16.67
N LEU A 174 -5.52 -6.80 -15.36
CA LEU A 174 -4.80 -6.01 -14.35
C LEU A 174 -3.35 -6.45 -14.14
N ASN A 175 -2.99 -7.70 -14.47
CA ASN A 175 -1.69 -8.28 -14.16
C ASN A 175 -0.51 -7.49 -14.77
N ASP A 176 -0.71 -6.85 -15.92
CA ASP A 176 0.34 -6.04 -16.56
C ASP A 176 0.64 -4.75 -15.75
N PHE A 177 -0.35 -4.21 -15.03
CA PHE A 177 -0.15 -3.03 -14.18
C PHE A 177 0.67 -3.34 -12.93
N ASP A 178 0.63 -4.57 -12.41
CA ASP A 178 1.47 -5.01 -11.29
C ASP A 178 2.93 -4.94 -11.69
N THR A 179 3.25 -5.45 -12.88
CA THR A 179 4.60 -5.39 -13.44
C THR A 179 5.04 -3.94 -13.62
N GLU A 180 4.20 -3.09 -14.23
CA GLU A 180 4.51 -1.65 -14.38
C GLU A 180 4.73 -0.97 -13.01
N PHE A 181 3.94 -1.32 -11.99
CA PHE A 181 4.05 -0.78 -10.63
C PHE A 181 5.42 -1.07 -10.02
N TYR A 182 5.87 -2.33 -10.07
CA TYR A 182 7.19 -2.70 -9.54
C TYR A 182 8.34 -2.07 -10.34
N GLU A 183 8.20 -1.96 -11.66
CA GLU A 183 9.20 -1.32 -12.52
C GLU A 183 9.35 0.17 -12.23
N LEU A 184 8.29 0.87 -11.82
CA LEU A 184 8.37 2.28 -11.43
C LEU A 184 9.35 2.52 -10.28
N TYR A 185 9.50 1.57 -9.34
CA TYR A 185 10.45 1.66 -8.23
C TYR A 185 11.91 1.75 -8.66
N LYS A 186 12.23 1.38 -9.92
CA LYS A 186 13.58 1.58 -10.49
C LYS A 186 13.88 3.04 -10.81
N THR A 187 12.86 3.89 -10.91
CA THR A 187 13.00 5.31 -11.28
C THR A 187 12.44 6.28 -10.26
N GLU A 188 11.51 5.86 -9.40
CA GLU A 188 10.87 6.68 -8.36
C GLU A 188 10.60 5.83 -7.13
N ASN A 189 10.95 6.31 -5.94
CA ASN A 189 10.63 5.62 -4.69
C ASN A 189 9.36 6.22 -4.07
N LEU A 190 8.22 5.51 -4.18
CA LEU A 190 6.93 6.00 -3.68
C LEU A 190 6.93 6.25 -2.17
N GLN A 191 7.62 5.40 -1.40
CA GLN A 191 7.74 5.59 0.06
C GLN A 191 8.52 6.87 0.37
N GLN A 192 9.64 7.11 -0.31
CA GLN A 192 10.42 8.33 -0.11
C GLN A 192 9.63 9.58 -0.53
N ILE A 193 8.87 9.53 -1.63
CA ILE A 193 8.00 10.63 -2.06
C ILE A 193 6.97 10.97 -0.97
N GLN A 194 6.34 9.95 -0.36
CA GLN A 194 5.41 10.14 0.74
C GLN A 194 6.10 10.72 1.98
N VAL A 195 7.29 10.22 2.35
CA VAL A 195 8.09 10.75 3.46
C VAL A 195 8.43 12.22 3.23
N ASP A 196 8.96 12.58 2.06
CA ASP A 196 9.31 13.95 1.72
C ASP A 196 8.09 14.89 1.79
N PHE A 197 6.93 14.39 1.34
CA PHE A 197 5.67 15.11 1.46
C PHE A 197 5.26 15.34 2.92
N ILE A 198 5.35 14.32 3.79
CA ILE A 198 5.05 14.44 5.22
C ILE A 198 6.01 15.45 5.88
N ARG A 199 7.32 15.34 5.62
CA ARG A 199 8.35 16.24 6.14
C ARG A 199 8.12 17.69 5.77
N LYS A 200 7.67 17.94 4.53
CA LYS A 200 7.38 19.29 4.05
C LYS A 200 6.08 19.86 4.62
N ASN A 201 5.12 19.00 4.97
CA ASN A 201 3.77 19.40 5.37
C ASN A 201 3.38 18.91 6.78
N LYS A 202 4.34 18.82 7.72
CA LYS A 202 4.14 18.22 9.06
C LYS A 202 2.88 18.69 9.79
N LYS A 203 2.56 19.99 9.67
CA LYS A 203 1.38 20.62 10.31
C LYS A 203 0.05 20.01 9.89
N GLU A 204 -0.01 19.36 8.73
CA GLU A 204 -1.22 18.68 8.25
C GLU A 204 -1.43 17.31 8.94
N PHE A 205 -0.41 16.77 9.61
CA PHE A 205 -0.41 15.44 10.21
C PHE A 205 -0.47 15.44 11.74
N ILE A 206 -0.15 16.57 12.38
CA ILE A 206 -0.25 16.71 13.84
C ILE A 206 -1.69 16.86 14.31
N ASP A 207 -1.98 16.42 15.53
CA ASP A 207 -3.29 16.52 16.19
C ASP A 207 -3.46 17.82 17.01
#